data_AF-A0A2E3CSY1-F1
#
_entry.id   AF-A0A2E3CSY1-F1
#
_cell.length_a   1.000
_cell.length_b   1.000
_cell.length_c   1.000
_cell.angle_alpha   90.00
_cell.angle_beta   90.00
_cell.angle_gamma   90.00
#
_symmetry.space_group_name_H-M   'P 1'
#
loop_
_entity.id
_entity.type
_entity.pdbx_description
1 polymer ?
#
loop_
_entity_poly.entity_id
_entity_poly.type
_entity_poly.pdbx_seq_one_letter_code
_entity_poly.pdbx_strand_id
1 'polypeptide(L)'
;MNLKQQIRATRLYRVIGCILLGPSMACATDTTPRVGAISGRVLPEDATVRIIAKLSGTNHQKPGNLKAEVTLTRGGNFHFNDLPPGNYDLLFLLQGESKARYIAFRWSEVIVEAGKITEGIHYRLTPVESDFLIDEILVTFVDTTDSDARKAIRKKGFIVKDKPFKVWDNELYYTIDIPDDMTVDEAIQIFRRVKGVSSATPNHLSVWEL
;
A
#
# COMPACT_ATOMS: atom_id res chain seq x y z
N MET A 1 62.85 7.32 26.00
CA MET A 1 63.39 6.51 27.11
C MET A 1 63.76 7.45 28.26
N ASN A 2 62.88 7.67 29.24
CA ASN A 2 63.29 7.90 30.63
C ASN A 2 62.10 7.80 31.58
N LEU A 3 62.34 7.10 32.69
CA LEU A 3 61.40 6.50 33.62
C LEU A 3 61.69 7.10 34.99
N LYS A 4 60.74 7.82 35.60
CA LYS A 4 60.76 8.20 37.04
C LYS A 4 59.34 8.04 37.58
N GLN A 5 59.01 6.89 38.18
CA GLN A 5 59.11 6.62 39.63
C GLN A 5 58.51 7.71 40.52
N GLN A 6 57.29 7.46 41.01
CA GLN A 6 56.92 7.83 42.36
C GLN A 6 55.98 6.78 42.96
N ILE A 7 56.30 6.39 44.19
CA ILE A 7 55.77 5.28 44.97
C ILE A 7 54.86 5.85 46.08
N ARG A 8 53.93 5.01 46.57
CA ARG A 8 53.20 5.05 47.87
C ARG A 8 51.84 5.76 47.77
N ALA A 9 50.73 5.32 48.39
CA ALA A 9 50.51 4.38 49.48
C ALA A 9 49.05 3.86 49.47
N THR A 10 48.88 2.60 49.87
CA THR A 10 47.91 2.10 50.87
C THR A 10 46.46 2.64 50.88
N ARG A 11 45.48 1.75 50.62
CA ARG A 11 44.43 1.38 51.61
C ARG A 11 43.58 0.21 51.10
N LEU A 12 43.70 -0.90 51.81
CA LEU A 12 42.79 -2.04 51.73
C LEU A 12 41.44 -1.61 52.33
N TYR A 13 40.38 -1.54 51.52
CA TYR A 13 39.01 -1.61 52.02
C TYR A 13 38.35 -2.85 51.43
N ARG A 14 38.23 -3.88 52.26
CA ARG A 14 37.28 -4.97 52.08
C ARG A 14 35.89 -4.36 52.28
N VAL A 15 35.16 -4.12 51.19
CA VAL A 15 33.72 -3.91 51.24
C VAL A 15 33.07 -5.23 50.84
N ILE A 16 32.49 -5.91 51.82
CA ILE A 16 31.58 -7.05 51.59
C ILE A 16 30.27 -6.43 51.08
N GLY A 17 30.11 -6.42 49.76
CA GLY A 17 28.84 -6.06 49.13
C GLY A 17 27.85 -7.21 49.32
N CYS A 18 26.89 -7.05 50.22
CA CYS A 18 25.69 -7.87 50.26
C CYS A 18 24.94 -7.71 48.93
N ILE A 19 24.93 -8.75 48.10
CA ILE A 19 24.08 -8.82 46.91
C ILE A 19 22.64 -9.03 47.41
N LEU A 20 21.88 -7.93 47.48
CA LEU A 20 20.43 -7.99 47.64
C LEU A 20 19.84 -8.51 46.33
N LEU A 21 19.48 -9.79 46.31
CA LEU A 21 18.60 -10.38 45.30
C LEU A 21 17.20 -9.78 45.47
N GLY A 22 16.98 -8.59 44.90
CA GLY A 22 15.63 -8.07 44.72
C GLY A 22 14.84 -9.00 43.78
N PRO A 23 13.54 -9.22 44.00
CA PRO A 23 12.72 -9.95 43.05
C PRO A 23 12.75 -9.20 41.72
N SER A 24 13.41 -9.80 40.74
CA SER A 24 13.38 -9.33 39.35
C SER A 24 11.95 -9.52 38.86
N MET A 25 11.13 -8.48 38.97
CA MET A 25 9.85 -8.42 38.28
C MET A 25 10.15 -8.36 36.79
N ALA A 26 10.23 -9.54 36.17
CA ALA A 26 10.14 -9.66 34.72
C ALA A 26 8.76 -9.12 34.33
N CYS A 27 8.73 -7.84 33.94
CA CYS A 27 7.59 -7.25 33.27
C CYS A 27 7.41 -8.07 32.00
N ALA A 28 6.42 -8.95 31.98
CA ALA A 28 6.05 -9.71 30.80
C ALA A 28 5.63 -8.67 29.74
N THR A 29 6.57 -8.29 28.88
CA THR A 29 6.25 -7.51 27.70
C THR A 29 5.33 -8.39 26.88
N ASP A 30 4.07 -8.00 26.78
CA ASP A 30 3.09 -8.59 25.87
C ASP A 30 3.69 -8.55 24.47
N THR A 31 4.26 -9.68 24.06
CA THR A 31 4.96 -9.85 22.78
C THR A 31 4.00 -10.21 21.68
N THR A 32 2.68 -10.14 21.92
CA THR A 32 1.68 -10.33 20.88
C THR A 32 1.95 -9.32 19.77
N PRO A 33 2.35 -9.75 18.57
CA PRO A 33 2.62 -8.84 17.47
C PRO A 33 1.36 -8.03 17.22
N ARG A 34 1.45 -6.71 17.33
CA ARG A 34 0.33 -5.83 17.01
C ARG A 34 0.01 -5.97 15.53
N VAL A 35 -1.11 -6.62 15.25
CA VAL A 35 -1.68 -6.77 13.91
C VAL A 35 -2.31 -5.48 13.43
N GLY A 36 -2.39 -5.31 12.11
CA GLY A 36 -3.14 -4.25 11.45
C GLY A 36 -4.35 -4.80 10.71
N ALA A 37 -5.00 -3.94 9.92
CA ALA A 37 -6.16 -4.28 9.12
C ALA A 37 -6.14 -3.57 7.76
N ILE A 38 -6.97 -4.05 6.84
CA ILE A 38 -7.25 -3.41 5.55
C ILE A 38 -8.77 -3.25 5.42
N SER A 39 -9.21 -2.08 4.98
CA SER A 39 -10.62 -1.79 4.69
C SER A 39 -10.73 -1.13 3.31
N GLY A 40 -11.80 -1.47 2.59
CA GLY A 40 -12.04 -0.90 1.27
C GLY A 40 -13.42 -1.21 0.73
N ARG A 41 -13.64 -0.83 -0.53
CA ARG A 41 -14.89 -1.06 -1.26
C ARG A 41 -14.60 -1.53 -2.68
N VAL A 42 -15.46 -2.40 -3.19
CA VAL A 42 -15.51 -2.78 -4.61
C VAL A 42 -16.81 -2.32 -5.24
N LEU A 43 -16.73 -1.67 -6.40
CA LEU A 43 -17.87 -1.30 -7.24
C LEU A 43 -17.77 -2.02 -8.59
N PRO A 44 -18.89 -2.29 -9.28
CA PRO A 44 -20.27 -2.07 -8.85
C PRO A 44 -20.81 -3.12 -7.85
N GLU A 45 -21.91 -2.80 -7.15
CA GLU A 45 -22.52 -3.66 -6.11
C GLU A 45 -23.32 -4.86 -6.64
N ASP A 46 -23.29 -5.09 -7.95
CA ASP A 46 -23.85 -6.29 -8.59
C ASP A 46 -22.77 -7.30 -8.99
N ALA A 47 -21.49 -7.01 -8.74
CA ALA A 47 -20.38 -7.91 -9.01
C ALA A 47 -20.21 -8.96 -7.90
N THR A 48 -19.95 -10.21 -8.28
CA THR A 48 -19.42 -11.25 -7.39
C THR A 48 -17.90 -11.31 -7.55
N VAL A 49 -17.18 -11.05 -6.46
CA VAL A 49 -15.71 -10.97 -6.47
C VAL A 49 -15.13 -11.66 -5.23
N ARG A 50 -14.10 -12.48 -5.44
CA ARG A 50 -13.23 -12.98 -4.37
C ARG A 50 -12.02 -12.07 -4.26
N ILE A 51 -11.80 -11.51 -3.09
CA ILE A 51 -10.68 -10.63 -2.78
C ILE A 51 -9.69 -11.42 -1.94
N ILE A 52 -8.42 -11.39 -2.32
CA ILE A 52 -7.33 -12.08 -1.62
C ILE A 52 -6.28 -11.05 -1.21
N ALA A 53 -5.97 -10.96 0.08
CA ALA A 53 -4.80 -10.25 0.58
C ALA A 53 -3.60 -11.21 0.67
N LYS A 54 -2.53 -10.91 -0.06
CA LYS A 54 -1.28 -11.67 -0.04
C LYS A 54 -0.08 -10.75 0.20
N LEU A 55 1.03 -11.31 0.65
CA LEU A 55 2.29 -10.56 0.72
C LEU A 55 2.72 -10.09 -0.67
N SER A 56 3.17 -8.84 -0.78
CA SER A 56 3.56 -8.27 -2.08
C SER A 56 4.72 -9.02 -2.71
N GLY A 57 4.67 -9.19 -4.04
CA GLY A 57 5.71 -9.90 -4.80
C GLY A 57 5.75 -11.43 -4.62
N THR A 58 4.84 -11.99 -3.81
CA THR A 58 4.76 -13.45 -3.59
C THR A 58 3.66 -14.11 -4.44
N ASN A 59 3.77 -15.43 -4.68
CA ASN A 59 2.72 -16.23 -5.30
C ASN A 59 1.68 -16.65 -4.23
N HIS A 60 0.41 -16.26 -4.39
CA HIS A 60 -0.69 -16.56 -3.46
C HIS A 60 -1.00 -18.05 -3.33
N GLN A 61 -0.65 -18.87 -4.33
CA GLN A 61 -0.88 -20.32 -4.30
C GLN A 61 0.09 -21.07 -3.39
N LYS A 62 1.17 -20.42 -2.95
CA LYS A 62 2.12 -21.03 -2.00
C LYS A 62 1.63 -20.86 -0.56
N PRO A 63 1.69 -21.92 0.27
CA PRO A 63 1.30 -21.85 1.67
C PRO A 63 1.98 -20.70 2.42
N GLY A 64 1.23 -19.99 3.26
CA GLY A 64 1.74 -18.88 4.08
C GLY A 64 1.78 -17.52 3.38
N ASN A 65 1.62 -17.44 2.06
CA ASN A 65 1.62 -16.15 1.33
C ASN A 65 0.25 -15.46 1.31
N LEU A 66 -0.84 -16.25 1.26
CA LEU A 66 -2.20 -15.76 1.48
C LEU A 66 -2.39 -15.47 2.96
N LYS A 67 -2.88 -14.28 3.31
CA LYS A 67 -3.11 -13.86 4.70
C LYS A 67 -4.58 -13.70 5.03
N ALA A 68 -5.38 -13.25 4.07
CA ALA A 68 -6.83 -13.19 4.21
C ALA A 68 -7.51 -13.32 2.86
N GLU A 69 -8.77 -13.73 2.89
CA GLU A 69 -9.65 -13.68 1.73
C GLU A 69 -11.09 -13.45 2.15
N VAL A 70 -11.87 -12.88 1.23
CA VAL A 70 -13.31 -12.68 1.39
C VAL A 70 -13.97 -12.78 0.02
N THR A 71 -15.18 -13.34 -0.03
CA THR A 71 -16.01 -13.32 -1.23
C THR A 71 -17.17 -12.39 -1.00
N LEU A 72 -17.28 -11.38 -1.86
CA LEU A 72 -18.43 -10.50 -1.94
C LEU A 72 -19.38 -11.06 -2.99
N THR A 73 -20.58 -11.49 -2.60
CA THR A 73 -21.63 -11.96 -3.53
C THR A 73 -22.26 -10.80 -4.31
N ARG A 74 -22.12 -9.61 -3.75
CA ARG A 74 -22.48 -8.31 -4.29
C ARG A 74 -21.34 -7.40 -3.87
N GLY A 75 -20.74 -6.66 -4.80
CA GLY A 75 -19.70 -5.69 -4.50
C GLY A 75 -20.11 -4.79 -3.32
N GLY A 76 -19.15 -4.07 -2.76
CA GLY A 76 -19.39 -3.26 -1.58
C GLY A 76 -18.18 -3.29 -0.67
N ASN A 77 -18.41 -3.01 0.61
CA ASN A 77 -17.34 -2.90 1.58
C ASN A 77 -16.74 -4.26 1.92
N PHE A 78 -15.42 -4.31 2.09
CA PHE A 78 -14.71 -5.47 2.61
C PHE A 78 -13.78 -5.05 3.75
N HIS A 79 -13.44 -6.01 4.61
CA HIS A 79 -12.57 -5.77 5.75
C HIS A 79 -11.73 -7.01 6.05
N PHE A 80 -10.42 -6.82 6.20
CA PHE A 80 -9.47 -7.84 6.64
C PHE A 80 -8.87 -7.42 7.98
N ASN A 81 -9.12 -8.23 9.01
CA ASN A 81 -8.55 -8.06 10.34
C ASN A 81 -7.29 -8.90 10.53
N ASP A 82 -6.58 -8.63 11.61
CA ASP A 82 -5.51 -9.47 12.15
C ASP A 82 -4.36 -9.75 11.15
N LEU A 83 -4.08 -8.77 10.29
CA LEU A 83 -3.01 -8.87 9.31
C LEU A 83 -1.66 -8.51 9.95
N PRO A 84 -0.62 -9.36 9.83
CA PRO A 84 0.73 -8.98 10.20
C PRO A 84 1.16 -7.70 9.45
N PRO A 85 1.89 -6.78 10.10
CA PRO A 85 2.42 -5.61 9.41
C PRO A 85 3.29 -5.99 8.20
N GLY A 86 3.18 -5.24 7.12
CA GLY A 86 3.93 -5.51 5.89
C GLY A 86 3.27 -4.94 4.63
N ASN A 87 3.87 -5.24 3.48
CA ASN A 87 3.37 -4.82 2.17
C ASN A 87 2.54 -5.92 1.54
N TYR A 88 1.37 -5.56 1.02
CA TYR A 88 0.38 -6.46 0.47
C TYR A 88 0.03 -6.11 -0.97
N ASP A 89 -0.34 -7.15 -1.72
CA ASP A 89 -1.12 -7.02 -2.95
C ASP A 89 -2.53 -7.56 -2.66
N LEU A 90 -3.56 -6.87 -3.16
CA LEU A 90 -4.92 -7.38 -3.22
C LEU A 90 -5.20 -7.92 -4.62
N LEU A 91 -5.65 -9.17 -4.69
CA LEU A 91 -6.11 -9.79 -5.92
C LEU A 91 -7.63 -9.80 -5.95
N PHE A 92 -8.22 -9.32 -7.04
CA PHE A 92 -9.66 -9.32 -7.27
C PHE A 92 -9.99 -10.35 -8.34
N LEU A 93 -10.63 -11.44 -7.93
CA LEU A 93 -10.97 -12.58 -8.79
C LEU A 93 -12.48 -12.61 -9.01
N LEU A 94 -12.92 -12.19 -10.20
CA LEU A 94 -14.33 -12.23 -10.60
C LEU A 94 -14.87 -13.66 -10.58
N GLN A 95 -16.12 -13.82 -10.16
CA GLN A 95 -16.81 -15.11 -10.08
C GLN A 95 -18.11 -15.08 -10.90
N GLY A 96 -18.57 -16.25 -11.34
CA GLY A 96 -19.84 -16.40 -12.07
C GLY A 96 -19.99 -15.45 -13.26
N GLU A 97 -21.20 -14.89 -13.41
CA GLU A 97 -21.56 -13.94 -14.48
C GLU A 97 -20.72 -12.66 -14.46
N SER A 98 -20.13 -12.28 -13.32
CA SER A 98 -19.29 -11.08 -13.25
C SER A 98 -18.03 -11.19 -14.12
N LYS A 99 -17.55 -12.40 -14.41
CA LYS A 99 -16.43 -12.62 -15.35
C LYS A 99 -16.75 -12.18 -16.78
N ALA A 100 -18.03 -12.22 -17.18
CA ALA A 100 -18.47 -11.84 -18.51
C ALA A 100 -18.80 -10.34 -18.62
N ARG A 101 -18.87 -9.63 -17.48
CA ARG A 101 -19.32 -8.23 -17.41
C ARG A 101 -18.22 -7.26 -17.02
N TYR A 102 -17.22 -7.75 -16.28
CA TYR A 102 -16.17 -6.90 -15.73
C TYR A 102 -14.78 -7.46 -15.96
N ILE A 103 -13.80 -6.59 -15.81
CA ILE A 103 -12.38 -6.85 -15.79
C ILE A 103 -11.88 -6.43 -14.40
N ALA A 104 -11.04 -7.27 -13.82
CA ALA A 104 -10.41 -7.03 -12.54
C ALA A 104 -8.89 -7.16 -12.66
N PHE A 105 -8.20 -6.28 -11.97
CA PHE A 105 -6.75 -6.14 -11.87
C PHE A 105 -6.34 -6.29 -10.41
N ARG A 106 -5.02 -6.33 -10.18
CA ARG A 106 -4.47 -6.32 -8.81
C ARG A 106 -4.39 -4.89 -8.29
N TRP A 107 -4.56 -4.73 -6.99
CA TRP A 107 -4.17 -3.51 -6.28
C TRP A 107 -2.86 -3.79 -5.53
N SER A 108 -1.82 -3.02 -5.80
CA SER A 108 -0.52 -3.17 -5.16
C SER A 108 -0.25 -2.02 -4.19
N GLU A 109 0.86 -2.13 -3.44
CA GLU A 109 1.35 -1.07 -2.55
C GLU A 109 0.45 -0.80 -1.33
N VAL A 110 -0.27 -1.83 -0.86
CA VAL A 110 -1.07 -1.74 0.37
C VAL A 110 -0.16 -1.98 1.59
N ILE A 111 0.07 -0.94 2.38
CA ILE A 111 0.95 -0.99 3.56
C ILE A 111 0.12 -1.20 4.81
N VAL A 112 0.25 -2.37 5.44
CA VAL A 112 -0.37 -2.66 6.74
C VAL A 112 0.60 -2.28 7.85
N GLU A 113 0.19 -1.34 8.69
CA GLU A 113 0.93 -0.93 9.89
C GLU A 113 0.35 -1.56 11.16
N ALA A 114 1.21 -1.82 12.14
CA ALA A 114 0.82 -2.38 13.43
C ALA A 114 -0.21 -1.52 14.16
N GLY A 115 -1.37 -2.10 14.49
CA GLY A 115 -2.45 -1.44 15.22
C GLY A 115 -3.21 -0.38 14.40
N LYS A 116 -3.04 -0.33 13.08
CA LYS A 116 -3.74 0.62 12.20
C LYS A 116 -4.61 -0.11 11.16
N ILE A 117 -5.62 0.61 10.69
CA ILE A 117 -6.44 0.21 9.54
C ILE A 117 -5.91 0.96 8.32
N THR A 118 -5.59 0.21 7.28
CA THR A 118 -5.27 0.75 5.95
C THR A 118 -6.57 0.97 5.20
N GLU A 119 -6.92 2.22 4.95
CA GLU A 119 -8.17 2.61 4.28
C GLU A 119 -7.89 3.23 2.90
N GLY A 120 -8.93 3.66 2.19
CA GLY A 120 -8.80 4.35 0.90
C GLY A 120 -8.66 3.43 -0.30
N ILE A 121 -8.95 2.13 -0.15
CA ILE A 121 -8.98 1.17 -1.26
C ILE A 121 -10.38 1.20 -1.89
N HIS A 122 -10.54 2.02 -2.91
CA HIS A 122 -11.77 2.18 -3.67
C HIS A 122 -11.60 1.57 -5.06
N TYR A 123 -11.94 0.29 -5.20
CA TYR A 123 -11.69 -0.45 -6.44
C TYR A 123 -12.94 -0.48 -7.33
N ARG A 124 -12.85 0.11 -8.52
CA ARG A 124 -13.97 0.10 -9.49
C ARG A 124 -13.64 -0.86 -10.63
N LEU A 125 -14.40 -1.95 -10.68
CA LEU A 125 -14.29 -2.95 -11.73
C LEU A 125 -14.62 -2.33 -13.08
N THR A 126 -13.72 -2.52 -14.04
CA THR A 126 -13.86 -1.96 -15.38
C THR A 126 -14.83 -2.82 -16.19
N PRO A 127 -15.89 -2.27 -16.80
CA PRO A 127 -16.76 -3.03 -17.70
C PRO A 127 -15.97 -3.62 -18.88
N VAL A 128 -16.35 -4.81 -19.34
CA VAL A 128 -15.64 -5.51 -20.44
C VAL A 128 -15.69 -4.74 -21.77
N GLU A 129 -16.70 -3.90 -21.95
CA GLU A 129 -16.87 -3.04 -23.12
C GLU A 129 -16.08 -1.73 -23.05
N SER A 130 -15.41 -1.45 -21.93
CA SER A 130 -14.60 -0.24 -21.77
C SER A 130 -13.25 -0.37 -22.46
N ASP A 131 -12.83 0.66 -23.19
CA ASP A 131 -11.51 0.70 -23.85
C ASP A 131 -10.36 1.02 -22.88
N PHE A 132 -10.67 1.39 -21.63
CA PHE A 132 -9.72 1.83 -20.61
C PHE A 132 -10.20 1.51 -19.19
N LEU A 133 -9.27 1.52 -18.24
CA LEU A 133 -9.57 1.40 -16.81
C LEU A 133 -10.37 2.59 -16.33
N ILE A 134 -11.48 2.32 -15.64
CA ILE A 134 -12.36 3.39 -15.14
C ILE A 134 -11.91 3.95 -13.80
N ASP A 135 -11.02 3.27 -13.10
CA ASP A 135 -10.49 3.64 -11.79
C ASP A 135 -9.12 4.32 -11.86
N GLU A 136 -8.46 4.33 -13.04
CA GLU A 136 -7.11 4.85 -13.18
C GLU A 136 -6.92 5.72 -14.43
N ILE A 137 -6.12 6.78 -14.28
CA ILE A 137 -5.53 7.50 -15.41
C ILE A 137 -4.01 7.45 -15.36
N LEU A 138 -3.38 7.70 -16.51
CA LEU A 138 -1.94 7.87 -16.63
C LEU A 138 -1.61 9.36 -16.67
N VAL A 139 -0.59 9.75 -15.92
CA VAL A 139 -0.14 11.14 -15.83
C VAL A 139 1.37 11.21 -15.95
N THR A 140 1.85 12.18 -16.72
CA THR A 140 3.27 12.54 -16.77
C THR A 140 3.45 13.96 -16.25
N PHE A 141 4.58 14.21 -15.58
CA PHE A 141 4.92 15.50 -14.99
C PHE A 141 6.03 16.17 -15.81
N VAL A 142 6.04 17.51 -15.80
CA VAL A 142 7.09 18.30 -16.48
C VAL A 142 8.47 17.99 -15.88
N ASP A 143 8.53 17.79 -14.57
CA ASP A 143 9.69 17.27 -13.84
C ASP A 143 9.26 16.04 -13.03
N THR A 144 10.06 14.98 -13.08
CA THR A 144 9.91 13.74 -12.30
C THR A 144 9.78 13.96 -10.79
N THR A 145 10.20 15.13 -10.30
CA THR A 145 10.16 15.51 -8.90
C THR A 145 9.02 16.45 -8.53
N ASP A 146 8.07 16.79 -9.43
CA ASP A 146 7.08 17.85 -9.23
C ASP A 146 6.12 17.59 -8.05
N SER A 147 6.65 17.86 -6.85
CA SER A 147 6.04 17.60 -5.56
C SER A 147 4.86 18.53 -5.32
N ASP A 148 4.89 19.72 -5.93
CA ASP A 148 3.81 20.69 -5.88
C ASP A 148 2.61 20.20 -6.69
N ALA A 149 2.82 19.68 -7.91
CA ALA A 149 1.77 19.06 -8.69
C ALA A 149 1.15 17.87 -7.94
N ARG A 150 1.98 16.95 -7.45
CA ARG A 150 1.52 15.78 -6.65
C ARG A 150 0.75 16.21 -5.39
N LYS A 151 1.19 17.25 -4.69
CA LYS A 151 0.49 17.80 -3.52
C LYS A 151 -0.85 18.44 -3.89
N ALA A 152 -0.92 19.18 -5.00
CA ALA A 152 -2.14 19.78 -5.50
C ALA A 152 -3.17 18.71 -5.92
N ILE A 153 -2.70 17.63 -6.54
CA ILE A 153 -3.50 16.46 -6.93
C ILE A 153 -4.07 15.76 -5.69
N ARG A 154 -3.23 15.45 -4.69
CA ARG A 154 -3.68 14.84 -3.43
C ARG A 154 -4.71 15.68 -2.69
N LYS A 155 -4.58 17.02 -2.71
CA LYS A 155 -5.56 17.94 -2.12
C LYS A 155 -6.95 17.84 -2.78
N LYS A 156 -7.02 17.36 -4.02
CA LYS A 156 -8.26 17.12 -4.77
C LYS A 156 -8.83 15.71 -4.56
N GLY A 157 -8.23 14.90 -3.70
CA GLY A 157 -8.73 13.56 -3.36
C GLY A 157 -8.17 12.42 -4.23
N PHE A 158 -7.30 12.71 -5.20
CA PHE A 158 -6.66 11.67 -6.01
C PHE A 158 -5.49 11.03 -5.27
N ILE A 159 -5.28 9.74 -5.51
CA ILE A 159 -4.13 8.99 -5.01
C ILE A 159 -3.14 8.80 -6.15
N VAL A 160 -1.92 9.31 -5.97
CA VAL A 160 -0.82 9.14 -6.93
C VAL A 160 0.01 7.94 -6.48
N LYS A 161 0.10 6.89 -7.30
CA LYS A 161 0.96 5.73 -6.98
C LYS A 161 2.42 6.16 -7.05
N ASP A 162 3.23 5.71 -6.09
CA ASP A 162 4.57 6.26 -5.91
C ASP A 162 5.59 5.65 -6.87
N LYS A 163 5.29 4.48 -7.44
CA LYS A 163 6.16 3.80 -8.39
C LYS A 163 5.78 4.15 -9.85
N PRO A 164 6.53 5.03 -10.53
CA PRO A 164 6.31 5.24 -11.95
C PRO A 164 6.76 4.04 -12.76
N PHE A 165 6.30 3.99 -14.01
CA PHE A 165 6.74 3.02 -15.00
C PHE A 165 6.98 3.72 -16.34
N LYS A 166 7.69 3.02 -17.23
CA LYS A 166 8.00 3.51 -18.57
C LYS A 166 7.19 2.70 -19.57
N VAL A 167 6.40 3.38 -20.40
CA VAL A 167 5.64 2.73 -21.46
C VAL A 167 6.40 2.82 -22.78
N TRP A 168 6.87 4.01 -23.18
CA TRP A 168 7.75 4.24 -24.34
C TRP A 168 8.65 5.49 -24.13
N ASP A 169 9.69 5.67 -24.95
CA ASP A 169 10.53 6.89 -25.05
C ASP A 169 11.15 7.45 -23.75
N ASN A 170 11.40 6.58 -22.76
CA ASN A 170 11.93 6.96 -21.45
C ASN A 170 11.04 7.92 -20.63
N GLU A 171 9.82 8.21 -21.07
CA GLU A 171 8.88 9.02 -20.29
C GLU A 171 8.37 8.22 -19.08
N LEU A 172 8.30 8.88 -17.92
CA LEU A 172 7.82 8.28 -16.68
C LEU A 172 6.33 8.58 -16.51
N TYR A 173 5.54 7.52 -16.52
CA TYR A 173 4.11 7.53 -16.26
C TYR A 173 3.84 7.18 -14.81
N TYR A 174 2.90 7.90 -14.21
CA TYR A 174 2.33 7.61 -12.93
C TYR A 174 0.86 7.21 -13.12
N THR A 175 0.43 6.18 -12.41
CA THR A 175 -0.98 5.84 -12.28
C THR A 175 -1.60 6.67 -11.16
N ILE A 176 -2.79 7.17 -11.43
CA ILE A 176 -3.59 7.95 -10.50
C ILE A 176 -4.92 7.25 -10.30
N ASP A 177 -5.26 6.94 -9.05
CA ASP A 177 -6.59 6.44 -8.72
C ASP A 177 -7.60 7.59 -8.78
N ILE A 178 -8.69 7.37 -9.50
CA ILE A 178 -9.78 8.32 -9.70
C ILE A 178 -10.85 8.10 -8.62
N PRO A 179 -11.32 9.16 -7.93
CA PRO A 179 -12.41 9.08 -6.95
C PRO A 179 -13.69 8.42 -7.48
N ASP A 180 -14.46 7.79 -6.58
CA ASP A 180 -15.68 7.04 -6.91
C ASP A 180 -16.74 7.89 -7.62
N ASP A 181 -16.82 9.18 -7.31
CA ASP A 181 -17.79 10.14 -7.81
C ASP A 181 -17.33 10.87 -9.10
N MET A 182 -16.25 10.38 -9.72
CA MET A 182 -15.63 11.03 -10.87
C MET A 182 -15.39 10.08 -12.03
N THR A 183 -15.67 10.56 -13.23
CA THR A 183 -15.35 9.86 -14.49
C THR A 183 -13.90 10.08 -14.91
N VAL A 184 -13.40 9.22 -15.81
CA VAL A 184 -12.06 9.36 -16.43
C VAL A 184 -11.90 10.71 -17.13
N ASP A 185 -12.92 11.15 -17.89
CA ASP A 185 -12.87 12.42 -18.61
C ASP A 185 -12.80 13.62 -17.66
N GLU A 186 -13.61 13.63 -16.60
CA GLU A 186 -13.55 14.68 -15.59
C GLU A 186 -12.18 14.74 -14.90
N ALA A 187 -11.61 13.57 -14.56
CA ALA A 187 -10.27 13.49 -14.01
C ALA A 187 -9.24 14.10 -14.98
N ILE A 188 -9.23 13.70 -16.26
CA ILE A 188 -8.31 14.23 -17.27
C ILE A 188 -8.45 15.76 -17.40
N GLN A 189 -9.68 16.28 -17.43
CA GLN A 189 -9.91 17.73 -17.52
C GLN A 189 -9.39 18.49 -16.31
N ILE A 190 -9.45 17.89 -15.11
CA ILE A 190 -8.85 18.46 -13.90
C ILE A 190 -7.33 18.50 -14.03
N PHE A 191 -6.71 17.39 -14.43
CA PHE A 191 -5.25 17.28 -14.51
C PHE A 191 -4.62 18.18 -15.57
N ARG A 192 -5.29 18.39 -16.71
CA ARG A 192 -4.86 19.34 -17.75
C ARG A 192 -4.73 20.79 -17.25
N ARG A 193 -5.35 21.12 -16.12
CA ARG A 193 -5.31 22.46 -15.51
C ARG A 193 -4.32 22.54 -14.34
N VAL A 194 -3.70 21.44 -13.93
CA VAL A 194 -2.72 21.42 -12.84
C VAL A 194 -1.36 21.83 -13.37
N LYS A 195 -0.81 22.92 -12.84
CA LYS A 195 0.58 23.33 -13.13
C LYS A 195 1.52 22.19 -12.76
N GLY A 196 2.43 21.83 -13.68
CA GLY A 196 3.40 20.76 -13.47
C GLY A 196 3.01 19.41 -14.08
N VAL A 197 1.74 19.24 -14.47
CA VAL A 197 1.30 18.10 -15.27
C VAL A 197 1.64 18.36 -16.75
N SER A 198 2.40 17.45 -17.36
CA SER A 198 2.75 17.47 -18.78
C SER A 198 1.65 16.83 -19.62
N SER A 199 1.17 15.65 -19.20
CA SER A 199 0.09 14.94 -19.88
C SER A 199 -0.81 14.19 -18.90
N ALA A 200 -2.05 13.95 -19.31
CA ALA A 200 -3.01 13.10 -18.62
C ALA A 200 -3.88 12.37 -19.66
N THR A 201 -3.91 11.04 -19.60
CA THR A 201 -4.59 10.17 -20.57
C THR A 201 -5.29 9.00 -19.88
N PRO A 202 -6.31 8.38 -20.52
CA PRO A 202 -6.89 7.14 -19.99
C PRO A 202 -5.85 6.03 -19.89
N ASN A 203 -5.96 5.18 -18.87
CA ASN A 203 -5.15 3.96 -18.77
C ASN A 203 -5.79 2.86 -19.64
N HIS A 204 -5.39 2.77 -20.91
CA HIS A 204 -5.92 1.78 -21.84
C HIS A 204 -5.55 0.35 -21.41
N LEU A 205 -6.50 -0.58 -21.57
CA LEU A 205 -6.33 -1.99 -21.17
C LEU A 205 -5.12 -2.66 -21.85
N SER A 206 -4.76 -2.21 -23.05
CA SER A 206 -3.66 -2.76 -23.88
C SER A 206 -2.26 -2.46 -23.37
N VAL A 207 -2.09 -1.53 -22.42
CA VAL A 207 -0.76 -1.15 -21.91
C VAL A 207 -0.12 -2.26 -21.05
N TRP A 208 -0.90 -3.27 -20.65
CA TRP A 208 -0.49 -4.26 -19.63
C TRP A 208 -0.33 -5.70 -20.15
N GLU A 209 -0.40 -5.93 -21.47
CA GLU A 209 -0.09 -7.24 -22.10
C GLU A 209 1.38 -7.38 -22.55
N LEU A 210 2.30 -6.55 -22.06
CA LEU A 210 3.75 -6.62 -22.34
C LEU A 210 4.58 -7.00 -21.11
#